data_AF-A0A8C5SAS5-F1
#
_entry.id   AF-A0A8C5SAS5-F1
#
_cell.length_a   1.000
_cell.length_b   1.000
_cell.length_c   1.000
_cell.angle_alpha   90.00
_cell.angle_beta   90.00
_cell.angle_gamma   90.00
#
_symmetry.space_group_name_H-M   'P 1'
#
loop_
_entity.id
_entity.type
_entity.pdbx_description
1 polymer ?
#
loop_
_entity_poly.entity_id
_entity_poly.type
_entity_poly.pdbx_seq_one_letter_code
_entity_poly.pdbx_strand_id
1 'polypeptide(L)'
;LNFSALKITNLCTISVWSLEQPEWHCKIDEGSAGLVASSWSPDGRHILNTTEFHLRITVWSLCTKSVSYIKYPKACQQGLAFTKDGRFLALVERRDCKDYVSLFVCSDWQLLRHFEIDTQDAAGIDWAPNGCVLAVWDSCLEYKVLLFSLDGRLLSTYSAYEWSLGVKSLTWSPSSQFLAIGSYDGKVRILNHVTWAKIAEFDHPVNIADPKTVVYKEVEKTPAVDLEKLTFPPSKRMASALFSRKTKYEVVQAPIPLHHVKPPTDRANPRIGVAMLAFSSDNSFLATKNDNLPNTVWIWDVQKMKLYGVLEHLGPIQHFHWDPKQPRLALCTGNMKMYLWSAAGCASVQIPMEGDFKVTSLCWHPSEDSLILLSKDNFCLCYLEREEATKQLDQKRS
;
A
#
# COMPACT_ATOMS: atom_id res chain seq x y z
N LEU A 1 -1.46 -17.15 -18.91
CA LEU A 1 -1.89 -17.26 -17.49
C LEU A 1 -1.87 -15.87 -16.83
N ASN A 2 -2.21 -14.80 -17.55
CA ASN A 2 -1.97 -13.42 -17.07
C ASN A 2 -3.08 -12.90 -16.14
N PHE A 3 -4.16 -13.65 -15.97
CA PHE A 3 -5.29 -13.25 -15.16
C PHE A 3 -5.90 -14.50 -14.51
N SER A 4 -5.35 -14.89 -13.37
CA SER A 4 -5.88 -16.00 -12.58
C SER A 4 -6.34 -15.52 -11.21
N ALA A 5 -7.58 -15.84 -10.85
CA ALA A 5 -8.13 -15.54 -9.54
C ALA A 5 -7.78 -16.67 -8.55
N LEU A 6 -7.47 -16.30 -7.32
CA LEU A 6 -7.13 -17.21 -6.23
C LEU A 6 -8.14 -17.02 -5.11
N LYS A 7 -8.80 -18.10 -4.68
CA LYS A 7 -9.71 -18.07 -3.54
C LYS A 7 -9.41 -19.23 -2.61
N ILE A 8 -9.26 -18.91 -1.34
CA ILE A 8 -9.25 -19.89 -0.26
C ILE A 8 -10.71 -20.25 -0.01
N THR A 9 -11.07 -21.50 -0.26
CA THR A 9 -12.47 -21.96 -0.23
C THR A 9 -12.83 -22.61 1.10
N ASN A 10 -11.89 -23.34 1.71
CA ASN A 10 -11.97 -23.98 3.03
C ASN A 10 -10.61 -23.92 3.73
N LEU A 11 -10.49 -24.39 4.98
CA LEU A 11 -9.27 -24.35 5.80
C LEU A 11 -8.00 -24.89 5.11
N CYS A 12 -8.11 -25.76 4.10
CA CYS A 12 -6.95 -26.40 3.45
C CYS A 12 -7.00 -26.40 1.91
N THR A 13 -7.99 -25.75 1.31
CA THR A 13 -8.25 -25.87 -0.14
C THR A 13 -8.20 -24.52 -0.82
N ILE A 14 -7.46 -24.49 -1.92
CA ILE A 14 -7.38 -23.35 -2.82
C ILE A 14 -7.98 -23.72 -4.16
N SER A 15 -8.76 -22.80 -4.70
CA SER A 15 -9.25 -22.88 -6.07
C SER A 15 -8.64 -21.76 -6.89
N VAL A 16 -8.23 -22.12 -8.10
CA VAL A 16 -7.56 -21.28 -9.08
C VAL A 16 -8.43 -21.27 -10.33
N TRP A 17 -8.74 -20.09 -10.85
CA TRP A 17 -9.53 -19.92 -12.08
C TRP A 17 -8.75 -19.09 -13.08
N SER A 18 -8.98 -19.34 -14.37
CA SER A 18 -8.53 -18.45 -15.44
C SER A 18 -9.64 -17.47 -15.79
N LEU A 19 -9.32 -16.18 -15.82
CA LEU A 19 -10.28 -15.14 -16.21
C LEU A 19 -10.50 -15.10 -17.72
N GLU A 20 -9.51 -15.54 -18.51
CA GLU A 20 -9.61 -15.65 -19.97
C GLU A 20 -10.31 -16.94 -20.41
N GLN A 21 -10.19 -18.01 -19.61
CA GLN A 21 -10.71 -19.34 -19.92
C GLN A 21 -11.55 -19.85 -18.74
N PRO A 22 -12.85 -19.50 -18.67
CA PRO A 22 -13.71 -19.84 -17.53
C PRO A 22 -13.81 -21.33 -17.22
N GLU A 23 -13.63 -22.18 -18.24
CA GLU A 23 -13.64 -23.64 -18.10
C GLU A 23 -12.40 -24.18 -17.37
N TRP A 24 -11.28 -23.46 -17.45
CA TRP A 24 -10.06 -23.86 -16.76
C TRP A 24 -10.15 -23.50 -15.29
N HIS A 25 -10.09 -24.53 -14.45
CA HIS A 25 -10.01 -24.40 -13.01
C HIS A 25 -9.08 -25.47 -12.43
N CYS A 26 -8.35 -25.11 -11.39
CA CYS A 26 -7.49 -26.02 -10.64
C CYS A 26 -7.84 -25.96 -9.16
N LYS A 27 -7.81 -27.13 -8.49
CA LYS A 27 -7.99 -27.25 -7.05
C LYS A 27 -6.70 -27.78 -6.45
N ILE A 28 -6.16 -27.06 -5.47
CA ILE A 28 -4.98 -27.45 -4.70
C ILE A 28 -5.46 -27.78 -3.28
N ASP A 29 -5.07 -28.95 -2.80
CA ASP A 29 -5.37 -29.46 -1.47
C ASP A 29 -4.08 -29.61 -0.66
N GLU A 30 -3.93 -28.84 0.42
CA GLU A 30 -2.81 -28.95 1.37
C GLU A 30 -3.00 -30.08 2.40
N GLY A 31 -4.08 -30.86 2.27
CA GLY A 31 -4.41 -31.94 3.18
C GLY A 31 -4.87 -31.41 4.53
N SER A 32 -4.46 -32.04 5.63
CA SER A 32 -4.92 -31.69 6.98
C SER A 32 -4.13 -30.57 7.66
N ALA A 33 -3.14 -29.98 6.99
CA ALA A 33 -2.19 -29.03 7.60
C ALA A 33 -2.74 -27.61 7.80
N GLY A 34 -3.93 -27.31 7.27
CA GLY A 34 -4.50 -25.96 7.28
C GLY A 34 -3.72 -24.97 6.39
N LEU A 35 -4.32 -23.82 6.12
CA LEU A 35 -3.78 -22.77 5.26
C LEU A 35 -4.03 -21.40 5.89
N VAL A 36 -2.97 -20.64 6.09
CA VAL A 36 -3.02 -19.27 6.63
C VAL A 36 -2.94 -18.23 5.52
N ALA A 37 -2.10 -18.47 4.51
CA ALA A 37 -1.90 -17.54 3.41
C ALA A 37 -1.59 -18.29 2.12
N SER A 38 -1.98 -17.70 0.99
CA SER A 38 -1.59 -18.18 -0.34
C SER A 38 -1.23 -16.99 -1.23
N SER A 39 -0.19 -17.16 -2.05
CA SER A 39 0.33 -16.11 -2.92
C SER A 39 0.84 -16.69 -4.24
N TRP A 40 0.76 -15.88 -5.30
CA TRP A 40 1.36 -16.21 -6.57
C TRP A 40 2.86 -15.93 -6.55
N SER A 41 3.64 -16.77 -7.23
CA SER A 41 4.97 -16.36 -7.67
C SER A 41 4.85 -15.27 -8.75
N PRO A 42 5.86 -14.39 -8.89
CA PRO A 42 5.84 -13.32 -9.91
C PRO A 42 5.72 -13.83 -11.35
N ASP A 43 6.12 -15.07 -11.61
CA ASP A 43 6.02 -15.68 -12.94
C ASP A 43 4.62 -16.23 -13.26
N GLY A 44 3.67 -16.19 -12.30
CA GLY A 44 2.30 -16.67 -12.47
C GLY A 44 2.19 -18.18 -12.70
N ARG A 45 3.27 -18.94 -12.50
CA ARG A 45 3.31 -20.40 -12.71
C ARG A 45 3.32 -21.20 -11.43
N HIS A 46 3.63 -20.56 -10.30
CA HIS A 46 3.65 -21.21 -9.00
C HIS A 46 2.72 -20.54 -8.00
N ILE A 47 2.24 -21.34 -7.06
CA ILE A 47 1.44 -20.90 -5.92
C ILE A 47 2.16 -21.32 -4.64
N LEU A 48 2.36 -20.36 -3.74
CA LEU A 48 3.01 -20.55 -2.45
C LEU A 48 1.94 -20.56 -1.37
N ASN A 49 1.84 -21.67 -0.66
CA ASN A 49 0.88 -21.90 0.41
C ASN A 49 1.59 -21.96 1.74
N THR A 50 1.25 -21.03 2.64
CA THR A 50 1.74 -21.06 4.02
C THR A 50 0.75 -21.83 4.86
N THR A 51 1.22 -22.96 5.43
CA THR A 51 0.36 -23.83 6.24
C THR A 51 0.04 -23.19 7.60
N GLU A 52 -0.93 -23.78 8.32
CA GLU A 52 -1.23 -23.37 9.69
C GLU A 52 0.02 -23.45 10.59
N PHE A 53 0.07 -22.55 11.58
CA PHE A 53 1.19 -22.37 12.50
C PHE A 53 2.55 -22.11 11.82
N HIS A 54 2.56 -21.72 10.54
CA HIS A 54 3.78 -21.47 9.78
C HIS A 54 4.76 -22.68 9.80
N LEU A 55 4.23 -23.91 9.77
CA LEU A 55 5.08 -25.11 9.76
C LEU A 55 5.95 -25.17 8.50
N ARG A 56 5.39 -24.80 7.35
CA ARG A 56 6.11 -24.76 6.06
C ARG A 56 5.40 -23.86 5.06
N ILE A 57 6.12 -23.54 4.00
CA ILE A 57 5.54 -23.06 2.74
C ILE A 57 5.63 -24.20 1.72
N THR A 58 4.50 -24.60 1.17
CA THR A 58 4.42 -25.53 0.05
C THR A 58 4.36 -24.73 -1.26
N VAL A 59 5.22 -25.06 -2.21
CA VAL A 59 5.26 -24.40 -3.52
C VAL A 59 4.76 -25.35 -4.59
N TRP A 60 3.64 -25.01 -5.22
CA TRP A 60 2.99 -25.78 -6.26
C TRP A 60 3.30 -25.22 -7.63
N SER A 61 3.81 -26.04 -8.55
CA SER A 61 3.89 -25.68 -9.96
C SER A 61 2.59 -26.04 -10.68
N LEU A 62 1.95 -25.04 -11.30
CA LEU A 62 0.76 -25.25 -12.12
C LEU A 62 1.07 -25.85 -13.48
N CYS A 63 2.33 -25.76 -13.94
CA CYS A 63 2.76 -26.30 -15.23
C CYS A 63 3.14 -27.78 -15.13
N THR A 64 3.96 -28.14 -14.14
CA THR A 64 4.54 -29.48 -14.01
C THR A 64 3.86 -30.33 -12.93
N LYS A 65 2.98 -29.75 -12.12
CA LYS A 65 2.36 -30.38 -10.93
C LYS A 65 3.39 -30.83 -9.88
N SER A 66 4.62 -30.34 -9.94
CA SER A 66 5.65 -30.60 -8.95
C SER A 66 5.40 -29.79 -7.68
N VAL A 67 5.90 -30.32 -6.56
CA VAL A 67 5.77 -29.71 -5.23
C VAL A 67 7.15 -29.55 -4.62
N SER A 68 7.44 -28.34 -4.15
CA SER A 68 8.63 -28.03 -3.36
C SER A 68 8.22 -27.60 -1.94
N TYR A 69 9.07 -27.86 -0.95
CA TYR A 69 8.79 -27.51 0.44
C TYR A 69 9.88 -26.58 0.99
N ILE A 70 9.46 -25.44 1.54
CA ILE A 70 10.30 -24.50 2.25
C ILE A 70 9.97 -24.58 3.74
N LYS A 71 10.98 -24.82 4.58
CA LYS A 71 10.80 -25.09 6.01
C LYS A 71 11.00 -23.83 6.84
N TYR A 72 10.45 -23.86 8.05
CA TYR A 72 10.63 -22.86 9.12
C TYR A 72 10.29 -21.40 8.74
N PRO A 73 9.24 -21.13 7.94
CA PRO A 73 8.85 -19.74 7.68
C PRO A 73 8.50 -19.05 8.99
N LYS A 74 9.00 -17.84 9.21
CA LYS A 74 8.67 -17.07 10.40
C LYS A 74 7.27 -16.47 10.28
N ALA A 75 6.49 -16.58 11.35
CA ALA A 75 5.21 -15.88 11.50
C ALA A 75 5.44 -14.38 11.74
N CYS A 76 5.55 -13.59 10.67
CA CYS A 76 5.69 -12.13 10.75
C CYS A 76 4.91 -11.44 9.63
N GLN A 77 4.71 -10.12 9.75
CA GLN A 77 3.81 -9.37 8.87
C GLN A 77 4.26 -9.38 7.40
N GLN A 78 5.56 -9.23 7.16
CA GLN A 78 6.14 -9.19 5.81
C GLN A 78 7.35 -10.11 5.73
N GLY A 79 7.16 -11.40 6.02
CA GLY A 79 8.25 -12.38 6.09
C GLY A 79 8.78 -12.90 4.75
N LEU A 80 8.18 -12.53 3.63
CA LEU A 80 8.47 -13.09 2.31
C LEU A 80 8.48 -11.97 1.25
N ALA A 81 9.54 -11.92 0.44
CA ALA A 81 9.66 -10.93 -0.63
C ALA A 81 10.34 -11.52 -1.88
N PHE A 82 9.77 -11.25 -3.06
CA PHE A 82 10.37 -11.60 -4.34
C PHE A 82 11.18 -10.43 -4.90
N THR A 83 12.24 -10.73 -5.66
CA THR A 83 12.86 -9.72 -6.51
C THR A 83 11.91 -9.32 -7.65
N LYS A 84 12.03 -8.08 -8.13
CA LYS A 84 11.15 -7.54 -9.19
C LYS A 84 11.21 -8.35 -10.50
N ASP A 85 12.35 -8.97 -10.79
CA ASP A 85 12.56 -9.86 -11.93
C ASP A 85 12.05 -11.30 -11.69
N GLY A 86 11.56 -11.60 -10.48
CA GLY A 86 11.03 -12.91 -10.08
C GLY A 86 12.07 -14.01 -9.99
N ARG A 87 13.37 -13.70 -10.05
CA ARG A 87 14.44 -14.73 -10.01
C ARG A 87 14.69 -15.27 -8.61
N PHE A 88 14.53 -14.44 -7.58
CA PHE A 88 14.84 -14.82 -6.21
C PHE A 88 13.68 -14.55 -5.26
N LEU A 89 13.57 -15.42 -4.26
CA LEU A 89 12.70 -15.26 -3.10
C LEU A 89 13.58 -15.07 -1.85
N ALA A 90 13.29 -14.07 -1.04
CA ALA A 90 13.79 -13.97 0.33
C ALA A 90 12.70 -14.34 1.33
N LEU A 91 13.07 -15.12 2.33
CA LEU A 91 12.21 -15.57 3.41
C LEU A 91 12.89 -15.32 4.75
N VAL A 92 12.15 -14.71 5.69
CA VAL A 92 12.52 -14.68 7.10
C VAL A 92 12.16 -16.02 7.72
N GLU A 93 13.13 -16.60 8.38
CA GLU A 93 13.06 -17.92 8.97
C GLU A 93 13.38 -17.83 10.46
N ARG A 94 12.75 -18.69 11.28
CA ARG A 94 13.05 -18.80 12.71
C ARG A 94 13.36 -20.24 13.10
N ARG A 95 14.57 -20.45 13.64
CA ARG A 95 15.02 -21.74 14.19
C ARG A 95 15.71 -21.51 15.52
N ASP A 96 15.47 -22.36 16.51
CA ASP A 96 16.12 -22.30 17.83
C ASP A 96 16.07 -20.89 18.45
N CYS A 97 14.92 -20.22 18.31
CA CYS A 97 14.67 -18.84 18.75
C CYS A 97 15.60 -17.78 18.15
N LYS A 98 16.23 -18.07 17.01
CA LYS A 98 17.05 -17.14 16.22
C LYS A 98 16.45 -16.91 14.85
N ASP A 99 16.64 -15.70 14.34
CA ASP A 99 16.16 -15.30 13.03
C ASP A 99 17.24 -15.45 11.97
N TYR A 100 16.82 -15.94 10.80
CA TYR A 100 17.65 -16.17 9.63
C TYR A 100 16.98 -15.59 8.40
N VAL A 101 17.77 -15.33 7.38
CA VAL A 101 17.27 -15.07 6.03
C VAL A 101 17.67 -16.22 5.14
N SER A 102 16.69 -16.79 4.45
CA SER A 102 16.88 -17.83 3.44
C SER A 102 16.50 -17.28 2.07
N LEU A 103 17.43 -17.40 1.11
CA LEU A 103 17.26 -16.96 -0.27
C LEU A 103 17.09 -18.17 -1.17
N PHE A 104 16.06 -18.18 -2.02
CA PHE A 104 15.77 -19.27 -2.94
C PHE A 104 15.81 -18.79 -4.40
N VAL A 105 16.26 -19.67 -5.29
CA VAL A 105 16.13 -19.47 -6.74
C VAL A 105 14.72 -19.90 -7.15
N CYS A 106 13.93 -19.03 -7.76
CA CYS A 106 12.53 -19.33 -8.06
C CYS A 106 12.32 -20.32 -9.22
N SER A 107 13.35 -20.61 -10.03
CA SER A 107 13.24 -21.55 -11.14
C SER A 107 13.07 -23.00 -10.69
N ASP A 108 13.69 -23.37 -9.58
CA ASP A 108 13.72 -24.74 -9.05
C ASP A 108 13.50 -24.79 -7.53
N TRP A 109 13.30 -23.64 -6.90
CA TRP A 109 13.08 -23.46 -5.46
C TRP A 109 14.23 -23.98 -4.59
N GLN A 110 15.45 -24.02 -5.14
CA GLN A 110 16.64 -24.42 -4.39
C GLN A 110 17.15 -23.28 -3.50
N LEU A 111 17.67 -23.66 -2.34
CA LEU A 111 18.28 -22.73 -1.38
C LEU A 111 19.59 -22.19 -1.96
N LEU A 112 19.65 -20.89 -2.21
CA LEU A 112 20.82 -20.17 -2.67
C LEU A 112 21.71 -19.74 -1.50
N ARG A 113 21.12 -19.15 -0.46
CA ARG A 113 21.83 -18.64 0.72
C ARG A 113 20.98 -18.82 1.97
N HIS A 114 21.67 -18.97 3.09
CA HIS A 114 21.09 -19.01 4.42
C HIS A 114 22.09 -18.37 5.39
N PHE A 115 21.67 -17.37 6.14
CA PHE A 115 22.52 -16.67 7.10
C PHE A 115 21.72 -16.13 8.28
N GLU A 116 22.36 -16.10 9.45
CA GLU A 116 21.80 -15.53 10.68
C GLU A 116 21.72 -14.01 10.56
N ILE A 117 20.65 -13.42 11.06
CA ILE A 117 20.47 -11.97 11.14
C ILE A 117 20.44 -11.52 12.59
N ASP A 118 21.09 -10.40 12.86
CA ASP A 118 21.18 -9.82 14.19
C ASP A 118 19.91 -8.99 14.50
N THR A 119 18.76 -9.66 14.62
CA THR A 119 17.47 -9.07 15.04
C THR A 119 16.96 -9.81 16.27
N GLN A 120 16.27 -9.09 17.17
CA GLN A 120 15.54 -9.72 18.28
C GLN A 120 14.29 -10.43 17.76
N ASP A 121 13.52 -9.77 16.92
CA ASP A 121 12.30 -10.31 16.33
C ASP A 121 11.98 -9.65 14.98
N ALA A 122 12.71 -10.03 13.91
CA ALA A 122 12.48 -9.54 12.54
C ALA A 122 10.98 -9.47 12.15
N ALA A 123 10.47 -8.27 11.89
CA ALA A 123 9.07 -8.05 11.55
C ALA A 123 8.79 -8.12 10.05
N GLY A 124 9.81 -7.87 9.22
CA GLY A 124 9.69 -8.04 7.79
C GLY A 124 10.97 -7.89 7.00
N ILE A 125 10.83 -8.15 5.71
CA ILE A 125 11.89 -8.18 4.71
C ILE A 125 11.38 -7.63 3.38
N ASP A 126 12.20 -6.87 2.66
CA ASP A 126 11.84 -6.38 1.33
C ASP A 126 13.06 -6.12 0.43
N TRP A 127 12.91 -6.43 -0.86
CA TRP A 127 13.95 -6.21 -1.87
C TRP A 127 13.90 -4.78 -2.39
N ALA A 128 15.07 -4.17 -2.55
CA ALA A 128 15.20 -3.00 -3.40
C ALA A 128 14.74 -3.36 -4.84
N PRO A 129 14.06 -2.46 -5.57
CA PRO A 129 13.55 -2.76 -6.92
C PRO A 129 14.61 -3.20 -7.94
N ASN A 130 15.88 -2.86 -7.72
CA ASN A 130 17.02 -3.32 -8.52
C ASN A 130 17.49 -4.76 -8.20
N GLY A 131 16.92 -5.41 -7.18
CA GLY A 131 17.25 -6.77 -6.74
C GLY A 131 18.64 -6.94 -6.12
N CYS A 132 19.36 -5.85 -5.84
CA CYS A 132 20.74 -5.89 -5.37
C CYS A 132 20.87 -5.87 -3.85
N VAL A 133 19.87 -5.29 -3.17
CA VAL A 133 19.89 -5.02 -1.73
C VAL A 133 18.59 -5.51 -1.10
N LEU A 134 18.71 -6.08 0.09
CA LEU A 134 17.62 -6.59 0.89
C LEU A 134 17.56 -5.81 2.20
N ALA A 135 16.41 -5.22 2.52
CA ALA A 135 16.16 -4.63 3.82
C ALA A 135 15.44 -5.64 4.70
N VAL A 136 15.93 -5.79 5.94
CA VAL A 136 15.27 -6.53 7.01
C VAL A 136 15.09 -5.56 8.17
N TRP A 137 13.92 -5.51 8.80
CA TRP A 137 13.71 -4.67 9.98
C TRP A 137 13.16 -5.47 11.14
N ASP A 138 13.52 -5.03 12.34
CA ASP A 138 13.12 -5.65 13.59
C ASP A 138 11.66 -5.30 13.95
N SER A 139 11.16 -5.94 15.00
CA SER A 139 9.89 -5.62 15.61
C SER A 139 9.84 -4.16 16.05
N CYS A 140 8.62 -3.65 16.26
CA CYS A 140 8.43 -2.30 16.75
C CYS A 140 9.06 -2.02 18.12
N LEU A 141 9.58 -3.04 18.84
CA LEU A 141 10.28 -2.86 20.10
C LEU A 141 11.74 -2.45 19.93
N GLU A 142 12.32 -2.67 18.74
CA GLU A 142 13.72 -2.36 18.43
C GLU A 142 13.79 -1.49 17.17
N TYR A 143 14.49 -0.36 17.25
CA TYR A 143 14.72 0.47 16.06
C TYR A 143 15.94 -0.07 15.30
N LYS A 144 15.75 -1.12 14.49
CA LYS A 144 16.83 -1.69 13.69
C LYS A 144 16.38 -2.01 12.28
N VAL A 145 17.12 -1.50 11.30
CA VAL A 145 17.04 -1.89 9.89
C VAL A 145 18.40 -2.39 9.46
N LEU A 146 18.45 -3.61 8.97
CA LEU A 146 19.64 -4.28 8.43
C LEU A 146 19.54 -4.31 6.91
N LEU A 147 20.65 -4.00 6.25
CA LEU A 147 20.73 -3.99 4.80
C LEU A 147 21.77 -5.02 4.35
N PHE A 148 21.35 -5.95 3.51
CA PHE A 148 22.18 -7.04 3.02
C PHE A 148 22.33 -7.00 1.50
N SER A 149 23.47 -7.46 1.00
CA SER A 149 23.61 -7.82 -0.40
C SER A 149 23.07 -9.22 -0.67
N LEU A 150 22.81 -9.52 -1.94
CA LEU A 150 22.32 -10.84 -2.40
C LEU A 150 23.23 -12.02 -1.96
N ASP A 151 24.53 -11.80 -1.76
CA ASP A 151 25.47 -12.82 -1.29
C ASP A 151 25.41 -13.08 0.23
N GLY A 152 24.60 -12.31 0.97
CA GLY A 152 24.38 -12.44 2.42
C GLY A 152 25.29 -11.55 3.28
N ARG A 153 26.10 -10.66 2.69
CA ARG A 153 26.93 -9.73 3.46
C ARG A 153 26.09 -8.58 4.03
N LEU A 154 26.30 -8.27 5.30
CA LEU A 154 25.72 -7.08 5.92
C LEU A 154 26.42 -5.83 5.37
N LEU A 155 25.66 -4.99 4.67
CA LEU A 155 26.12 -3.72 4.09
C LEU A 155 26.07 -2.58 5.11
N SER A 156 24.99 -2.52 5.90
CA SER A 156 24.79 -1.48 6.90
C SER A 156 23.72 -1.87 7.93
N THR A 157 23.83 -1.29 9.11
CA THR A 157 22.81 -1.31 10.16
C THR A 157 22.40 0.13 10.45
N TYR A 158 21.10 0.39 10.37
CA TYR A 158 20.52 1.69 10.67
C TYR A 158 19.67 1.63 11.94
N SER A 159 19.93 2.57 12.84
CA SER A 159 19.11 2.87 14.01
C SER A 159 19.03 4.39 14.20
N ALA A 160 17.83 4.92 14.45
CA ALA A 160 17.66 6.35 14.72
C ALA A 160 17.86 6.70 16.20
N TYR A 161 17.56 5.76 17.09
CA TYR A 161 17.62 5.87 18.54
C TYR A 161 17.47 4.48 19.16
N GLU A 162 17.83 4.36 20.43
CA GLU A 162 17.69 3.12 21.19
C GLU A 162 16.53 3.21 22.20
N TRP A 163 16.01 2.07 22.66
CA TRP A 163 15.07 1.96 23.79
C TRP A 163 13.72 2.67 23.60
N SER A 164 13.19 2.69 22.38
CA SER A 164 11.86 3.22 22.09
C SER A 164 11.25 2.52 20.87
N LEU A 165 9.97 2.78 20.62
CA LEU A 165 9.27 2.12 19.51
C LEU A 165 9.93 2.45 18.16
N GLY A 166 10.21 1.39 17.41
CA GLY A 166 11.08 1.37 16.25
C GLY A 166 10.39 1.72 14.93
N VAL A 167 10.63 0.85 13.96
CA VAL A 167 10.11 0.94 12.59
C VAL A 167 8.65 0.49 12.57
N LYS A 168 7.79 1.27 11.90
CA LYS A 168 6.37 0.94 11.68
C LYS A 168 6.08 0.59 10.24
N SER A 169 6.70 1.30 9.31
CA SER A 169 6.55 1.08 7.88
C SER A 169 7.87 1.35 7.17
N LEU A 170 8.08 0.69 6.05
CA LEU A 170 9.30 0.79 5.26
C LEU A 170 8.93 0.65 3.78
N THR A 171 9.55 1.46 2.92
CA THR A 171 9.32 1.36 1.47
C THR A 171 10.53 1.81 0.68
N TRP A 172 10.87 1.05 -0.35
CA TRP A 172 11.88 1.42 -1.32
C TRP A 172 11.34 2.42 -2.35
N SER A 173 12.17 3.39 -2.72
CA SER A 173 11.91 4.20 -3.92
C SER A 173 11.99 3.34 -5.19
N PRO A 174 11.15 3.56 -6.22
CA PRO A 174 11.18 2.79 -7.47
C PRO A 174 12.54 2.80 -8.18
N SER A 175 13.33 3.87 -8.01
CA SER A 175 14.70 4.01 -8.52
C SER A 175 15.74 3.23 -7.71
N SER A 176 15.36 2.63 -6.58
CA SER A 176 16.26 1.99 -5.60
C SER A 176 17.30 2.93 -4.98
N GLN A 177 17.18 4.24 -5.18
CA GLN A 177 18.18 5.21 -4.69
C GLN A 177 17.96 5.60 -3.22
N PHE A 178 16.72 5.44 -2.76
CA PHE A 178 16.27 5.82 -1.44
C PHE A 178 15.47 4.70 -0.78
N LEU A 179 15.60 4.63 0.55
CA LEU A 179 14.78 3.83 1.45
C LEU A 179 14.08 4.77 2.43
N ALA A 180 12.74 4.76 2.46
CA ALA A 180 11.97 5.54 3.42
C ALA A 180 11.56 4.65 4.60
N ILE A 181 11.81 5.15 5.81
CA ILE A 181 11.50 4.48 7.07
C ILE A 181 10.51 5.34 7.86
N GLY A 182 9.30 4.84 8.03
CA GLY A 182 8.23 5.43 8.82
C GLY A 182 8.26 4.88 10.23
N SER A 183 8.38 5.77 11.19
CA SER A 183 8.70 5.42 12.58
C SER A 183 7.50 5.62 13.51
N TYR A 184 7.52 4.95 14.67
CA TYR A 184 6.50 5.14 15.71
C TYR A 184 6.55 6.54 16.36
N ASP A 185 7.69 7.23 16.29
CA ASP A 185 7.84 8.64 16.71
C ASP A 185 7.13 9.64 15.79
N GLY A 186 6.49 9.17 14.71
CA GLY A 186 5.77 10.01 13.76
C GLY A 186 6.66 10.69 12.74
N LYS A 187 7.94 10.32 12.62
CA LYS A 187 8.86 10.86 11.61
C LYS A 187 9.10 9.87 10.48
N VAL A 188 9.47 10.41 9.30
CA VAL A 188 9.99 9.62 8.18
C VAL A 188 11.46 9.92 7.99
N ARG A 189 12.28 8.89 7.85
CA ARG A 189 13.71 9.03 7.62
C ARG A 189 14.06 8.42 6.27
N ILE A 190 14.80 9.17 5.47
CA ILE A 190 15.24 8.75 4.13
C ILE A 190 16.71 8.38 4.20
N LEU A 191 17.02 7.14 3.85
CA LEU A 191 18.40 6.67 3.67
C LEU A 191 18.77 6.69 2.19
N ASN A 192 20.03 7.02 1.89
CA ASN A 192 20.56 6.88 0.53
C ASN A 192 21.03 5.44 0.27
N HIS A 193 21.10 5.03 -1.00
CA HIS A 193 21.59 3.70 -1.40
C HIS A 193 23.12 3.53 -1.39
N VAL A 194 23.87 4.62 -1.34
CA VAL A 194 25.34 4.59 -1.48
C VAL A 194 26.02 4.31 -0.13
N THR A 195 25.64 5.07 0.90
CA THR A 195 26.22 5.01 2.25
C THR A 195 25.24 4.48 3.28
N TRP A 196 23.95 4.33 2.94
CA TRP A 196 22.89 3.97 3.89
C TRP A 196 22.76 4.94 5.07
N ALA A 197 23.28 6.15 4.90
CA ALA A 197 23.16 7.21 5.89
C ALA A 197 21.83 7.94 5.71
N LYS A 198 21.29 8.45 6.82
CA LYS A 198 20.13 9.34 6.80
C LYS A 198 20.49 10.64 6.10
N ILE A 199 19.76 10.96 5.02
CA ILE A 199 19.93 12.21 4.26
C ILE A 199 18.81 13.22 4.50
N ALA A 200 17.63 12.75 4.92
CA ALA A 200 16.50 13.61 5.23
C ALA A 200 15.65 13.03 6.36
N GLU A 201 14.96 13.91 7.06
CA GLU A 201 13.98 13.60 8.10
C GLU A 201 12.75 14.48 7.86
N PHE A 202 11.58 13.86 7.79
CA PHE A 202 10.31 14.54 7.57
C PHE A 202 9.43 14.43 8.81
N ASP A 203 9.02 15.60 9.31
CA ASP A 203 8.12 15.74 10.45
C ASP A 203 6.68 15.94 9.97
N HIS A 204 5.70 15.53 10.77
CA HIS A 204 4.28 15.77 10.49
C HIS A 204 3.72 16.82 11.48
N PRO A 205 4.01 18.12 11.30
CA PRO A 205 3.56 19.15 12.24
C PRO A 205 2.04 19.25 12.31
N VAL A 206 1.51 19.43 13.52
CA VAL A 206 0.07 19.66 13.75
C VAL A 206 -0.38 21.03 13.24
N ASN A 207 0.54 22.00 13.16
CA ASN A 207 0.26 23.33 12.65
C ASN A 207 1.15 23.61 11.44
N ILE A 208 0.55 23.75 10.26
CA ILE A 208 1.27 24.15 9.04
C ILE A 208 1.49 25.65 9.11
N ALA A 209 2.71 26.07 9.43
CA ALA A 209 3.05 27.50 9.56
C ALA A 209 3.64 28.12 8.28
N ASP A 210 4.22 27.31 7.39
CA ASP A 210 4.88 27.82 6.17
C ASP A 210 3.83 28.28 5.13
N PRO A 211 3.78 29.58 4.79
CA PRO A 211 2.83 30.10 3.80
C PRO A 211 3.05 29.55 2.38
N LYS A 212 4.21 28.95 2.09
CA LYS A 212 4.47 28.32 0.79
C LYS A 212 3.89 26.91 0.68
N THR A 213 3.48 26.30 1.79
CA THR A 213 2.87 24.97 1.78
C THR A 213 1.43 25.07 1.31
N VAL A 214 1.10 24.32 0.27
CA VAL A 214 -0.26 24.24 -0.26
C VAL A 214 -1.03 23.18 0.52
N VAL A 215 -2.15 23.58 1.14
CA VAL A 215 -3.07 22.65 1.81
C VAL A 215 -4.35 22.52 1.00
N TYR A 216 -4.63 21.32 0.53
CA TYR A 216 -5.85 20.97 -0.17
C TYR A 216 -6.85 20.39 0.85
N LYS A 217 -7.84 21.20 1.21
CA LYS A 217 -8.84 20.84 2.22
C LYS A 217 -10.13 20.38 1.55
N GLU A 218 -10.59 19.17 1.88
CA GLU A 218 -11.91 18.71 1.51
C GLU A 218 -12.97 19.50 2.28
N VAL A 219 -13.91 20.10 1.56
CA VAL A 219 -15.05 20.81 2.14
C VAL A 219 -16.36 20.26 1.57
N GLU A 220 -17.36 20.12 2.44
CA GLU A 220 -18.74 19.85 2.04
C GLU A 220 -19.41 21.15 1.59
N LYS A 221 -19.97 21.16 0.38
CA LYS A 221 -20.83 22.24 -0.07
C LYS A 221 -22.26 21.73 -0.08
N THR A 222 -23.10 22.27 0.79
CA THR A 222 -24.55 22.13 0.63
C THR A 222 -24.96 22.92 -0.62
N PRO A 223 -25.67 22.32 -1.59
CA PRO A 223 -26.20 23.10 -2.69
C PRO A 223 -27.12 24.18 -2.11
N ALA A 224 -26.91 25.44 -2.49
CA ALA A 224 -27.83 26.51 -2.15
C ALA A 224 -29.15 26.22 -2.87
N VAL A 225 -30.12 25.71 -2.13
CA VAL A 225 -31.45 25.45 -2.66
C VAL A 225 -32.22 26.76 -2.58
N ASP A 226 -32.56 27.31 -3.73
CA ASP A 226 -33.49 28.42 -3.86
C ASP A 226 -34.88 27.89 -3.45
N LEU A 227 -35.22 28.01 -2.17
CA LEU A 227 -36.45 27.43 -1.58
C LEU A 227 -37.73 27.90 -2.29
N GLU A 228 -37.68 29.05 -2.98
CA GLU A 228 -38.80 29.63 -3.73
C GLU A 228 -39.14 28.88 -5.03
N LYS A 229 -38.25 28.00 -5.54
CA LYS A 229 -38.47 27.23 -6.79
C LYS A 229 -38.83 25.75 -6.57
N LEU A 230 -39.10 25.34 -5.33
CA LEU A 230 -39.45 23.97 -5.00
C LEU A 230 -40.92 23.68 -5.38
N THR A 231 -41.13 22.93 -6.45
CA THR A 231 -42.43 22.32 -6.75
C THR A 231 -42.67 21.15 -5.79
N PHE A 232 -43.79 21.19 -5.06
CA PHE A 232 -44.23 20.09 -4.20
C PHE A 232 -45.29 19.22 -4.89
N PRO A 233 -45.16 17.88 -4.87
CA PRO A 233 -44.08 17.10 -4.26
C PRO A 233 -42.80 17.08 -5.12
N PRO A 234 -41.60 17.04 -4.51
CA PRO A 234 -40.35 17.00 -5.26
C PRO A 234 -40.23 15.69 -6.06
N SER A 235 -39.74 15.78 -7.30
CA SER A 235 -39.44 14.57 -8.07
C SER A 235 -38.30 13.79 -7.41
N LYS A 236 -38.28 12.45 -7.56
CA LYS A 236 -37.22 11.56 -7.02
C LYS A 236 -35.81 12.07 -7.31
N ARG A 237 -35.60 12.60 -8.54
CA ARG A 237 -34.32 13.16 -8.99
C ARG A 237 -33.97 14.45 -8.25
N MET A 238 -34.95 15.33 -8.01
CA MET A 238 -34.76 16.56 -7.25
C MET A 238 -34.48 16.27 -5.77
N ALA A 239 -35.23 15.36 -5.15
CA ALA A 239 -34.97 14.88 -3.80
C ALA A 239 -33.55 14.31 -3.67
N SER A 240 -33.12 13.44 -4.59
CA SER A 240 -31.75 12.89 -4.57
C SER A 240 -30.66 13.97 -4.71
N ALA A 241 -30.88 15.01 -5.51
CA ALA A 241 -29.93 16.11 -5.68
C ALA A 241 -29.85 17.04 -4.46
N LEU A 242 -30.99 17.27 -3.79
CA LEU A 242 -31.11 18.07 -2.57
C LEU A 242 -30.37 17.44 -1.38
N PHE A 243 -30.35 16.09 -1.31
CA PHE A 243 -29.64 15.35 -0.26
C PHE A 243 -28.25 14.86 -0.67
N SER A 244 -27.82 15.04 -1.93
CA SER A 244 -26.46 14.70 -2.34
C SER A 244 -25.46 15.76 -1.86
N ARG A 245 -24.69 15.42 -0.81
CA ARG A 245 -23.58 16.26 -0.32
C ARG A 245 -22.40 16.17 -1.28
N LYS A 246 -22.24 17.18 -2.14
CA LYS A 246 -21.05 17.31 -2.98
C LYS A 246 -19.89 17.86 -2.16
N THR A 247 -18.73 17.24 -2.31
CA THR A 247 -17.46 17.75 -1.75
C THR A 247 -16.60 18.29 -2.86
N LYS A 248 -15.78 19.27 -2.52
CA LYS A 248 -14.72 19.80 -3.38
C LYS A 248 -13.48 20.05 -2.56
N TYR A 249 -12.36 20.25 -3.23
CA TYR A 249 -11.17 20.78 -2.59
C TYR A 249 -11.17 22.30 -2.64
N GLU A 250 -10.78 22.90 -1.53
CA GLU A 250 -10.35 24.29 -1.47
C GLU A 250 -8.87 24.33 -1.13
N VAL A 251 -8.14 25.22 -1.80
CA VAL A 251 -6.75 25.51 -1.46
C VAL A 251 -6.75 26.52 -0.34
N VAL A 252 -6.21 26.14 0.80
CA VAL A 252 -6.11 26.99 1.98
C VAL A 252 -4.63 27.29 2.23
N GLN A 253 -4.33 28.52 2.61
CA GLN A 253 -2.98 28.96 2.96
C GLN A 253 -2.76 28.94 4.48
N ALA A 254 -1.52 28.69 4.89
CA ALA A 254 -1.11 28.69 6.29
C ALA A 254 -1.40 30.05 7.00
N PRO A 255 -1.57 30.07 8.34
CA PRO A 255 -1.47 28.93 9.26
C PRO A 255 -2.74 28.10 9.35
N ILE A 256 -2.60 26.76 9.30
CA ILE A 256 -3.74 25.82 9.39
C ILE A 256 -3.47 24.78 10.48
N PRO A 257 -4.26 24.75 11.56
CA PRO A 257 -4.22 23.66 12.53
C PRO A 257 -4.91 22.42 11.93
N LEU A 258 -4.21 21.30 11.97
CA LEU A 258 -4.72 20.00 11.52
C LEU A 258 -5.36 19.23 12.68
N HIS A 259 -6.29 18.34 12.35
CA HIS A 259 -6.95 17.48 13.33
C HIS A 259 -5.99 16.41 13.88
N HIS A 260 -5.42 16.68 15.05
CA HIS A 260 -4.56 15.75 15.78
C HIS A 260 -5.34 14.92 16.80
N VAL A 261 -5.14 13.61 16.77
CA VAL A 261 -5.71 12.67 17.74
C VAL A 261 -4.63 12.29 18.75
N LYS A 262 -4.88 12.59 20.03
CA LYS A 262 -3.99 12.13 21.10
C LYS A 262 -4.08 10.60 21.22
N PRO A 263 -2.93 9.91 21.29
CA PRO A 263 -2.92 8.46 21.48
C PRO A 263 -3.69 8.06 22.75
N PRO A 264 -4.63 7.10 22.68
CA PRO A 264 -5.26 6.56 23.87
C PRO A 264 -4.22 5.78 24.69
N THR A 265 -3.98 6.20 25.93
CA THR A 265 -3.00 5.58 26.84
C THR A 265 -3.54 4.33 27.55
N ASP A 266 -4.86 4.14 27.51
CA ASP A 266 -5.60 3.06 28.15
C ASP A 266 -5.85 1.86 27.22
N ARG A 267 -5.58 2.00 25.92
CA ARG A 267 -5.77 0.94 24.93
C ARG A 267 -4.45 0.25 24.59
N ALA A 268 -4.46 -1.07 24.56
CA ALA A 268 -3.36 -1.84 24.00
C ALA A 268 -3.19 -1.50 22.50
N ASN A 269 -1.92 -1.36 22.06
CA ASN A 269 -1.54 -1.13 20.67
C ASN A 269 -2.27 0.04 19.98
N PRO A 270 -2.13 1.28 20.50
CA PRO A 270 -2.78 2.45 19.89
C PRO A 270 -2.26 2.68 18.46
N ARG A 271 -3.14 3.18 17.58
CA ARG A 271 -2.76 3.59 16.22
C ARG A 271 -1.98 4.90 16.29
N ILE A 272 -0.66 4.80 16.24
CA ILE A 272 0.28 5.94 16.29
C ILE A 272 1.41 5.78 15.28
N GLY A 273 2.08 6.88 14.95
CA GLY A 273 3.26 6.90 14.09
C GLY A 273 2.92 6.81 12.60
N VAL A 274 3.95 6.67 11.77
CA VAL A 274 3.81 6.67 10.31
C VAL A 274 3.33 5.30 9.81
N ALA A 275 2.04 5.22 9.46
CA ALA A 275 1.37 3.98 9.12
C ALA A 275 1.51 3.58 7.64
N MET A 276 1.62 4.56 6.76
CA MET A 276 1.72 4.30 5.31
C MET A 276 2.74 5.23 4.68
N LEU A 277 3.48 4.66 3.73
CA LEU A 277 4.47 5.32 2.89
C LEU A 277 4.30 4.77 1.48
N ALA A 278 4.35 5.63 0.46
CA ALA A 278 4.49 5.17 -0.92
C ALA A 278 5.17 6.23 -1.76
N PHE A 279 6.17 5.84 -2.55
CA PHE A 279 6.77 6.70 -3.56
C PHE A 279 5.93 6.72 -4.84
N SER A 280 5.91 7.86 -5.53
CA SER A 280 5.35 7.95 -6.87
C SER A 280 6.18 7.15 -7.87
N SER A 281 5.54 6.68 -8.94
CA SER A 281 6.15 5.84 -9.98
C SER A 281 7.38 6.47 -10.65
N ASP A 282 7.42 7.80 -10.74
CA ASP A 282 8.52 8.59 -11.29
C ASP A 282 9.58 9.01 -10.25
N ASN A 283 9.44 8.63 -8.98
CA ASN A 283 10.28 9.05 -7.85
C ASN A 283 10.23 10.57 -7.53
N SER A 284 9.31 11.33 -8.09
CA SER A 284 9.19 12.78 -7.79
C SER A 284 8.62 13.04 -6.40
N PHE A 285 7.73 12.17 -5.92
CA PHE A 285 6.98 12.37 -4.69
C PHE A 285 7.02 11.17 -3.75
N LEU A 286 6.88 11.45 -2.46
CA LEU A 286 6.59 10.47 -1.41
C LEU A 286 5.29 10.88 -0.72
N ALA A 287 4.33 9.96 -0.63
CA ALA A 287 3.10 10.14 0.14
C ALA A 287 3.23 9.44 1.49
N THR A 288 2.82 10.11 2.57
CA THR A 288 2.89 9.56 3.93
C THR A 288 1.60 9.84 4.69
N LYS A 289 1.23 8.91 5.59
CA LYS A 289 0.12 9.06 6.55
C LYS A 289 0.63 8.75 7.95
N ASN A 290 0.38 9.67 8.86
CA ASN A 290 0.62 9.51 10.29
C ASN A 290 -0.72 9.22 10.99
N ASP A 291 -0.79 8.15 11.78
CA ASP A 291 -2.00 7.77 12.52
C ASP A 291 -2.41 8.80 13.57
N ASN A 292 -1.47 9.64 14.06
CA ASN A 292 -1.76 10.77 14.93
C ASN A 292 -2.53 11.91 14.22
N LEU A 293 -2.49 11.94 12.89
CA LEU A 293 -3.16 12.91 12.01
C LEU A 293 -4.02 12.15 10.99
N PRO A 294 -5.04 11.41 11.43
CA PRO A 294 -5.63 10.31 10.67
C PRO A 294 -6.31 10.74 9.36
N ASN A 295 -6.71 12.01 9.26
CA ASN A 295 -7.41 12.60 8.11
C ASN A 295 -6.46 13.24 7.08
N THR A 296 -5.14 13.10 7.27
CA THR A 296 -4.15 13.85 6.50
C THR A 296 -3.24 12.92 5.69
N VAL A 297 -3.01 13.26 4.42
CA VAL A 297 -1.91 12.72 3.61
C VAL A 297 -0.91 13.82 3.32
N TRP A 298 0.36 13.53 3.52
CA TRP A 298 1.47 14.45 3.29
C TRP A 298 2.20 14.07 2.02
N ILE A 299 2.44 15.04 1.16
CA ILE A 299 3.17 14.85 -0.09
C ILE A 299 4.51 15.56 0.01
N TRP A 300 5.59 14.81 -0.10
CA TRP A 300 6.97 15.29 -0.03
C TRP A 300 7.58 15.32 -1.43
N ASP A 301 8.28 16.39 -1.76
CA ASP A 301 9.14 16.48 -2.95
C ASP A 301 10.44 15.73 -2.65
N VAL A 302 10.68 14.62 -3.37
CA VAL A 302 11.84 13.75 -3.12
C VAL A 302 13.13 14.38 -3.63
N GLN A 303 13.08 15.12 -4.74
CA GLN A 303 14.27 15.79 -5.26
C GLN A 303 14.75 16.91 -4.35
N LYS A 304 13.80 17.69 -3.79
CA LYS A 304 14.08 18.81 -2.89
C LYS A 304 14.11 18.43 -1.42
N MET A 305 13.76 17.19 -1.08
CA MET A 305 13.66 16.67 0.29
C MET A 305 12.89 17.60 1.23
N LYS A 306 11.70 18.04 0.81
CA LYS A 306 10.86 18.95 1.60
C LYS A 306 9.37 18.72 1.36
N LEU A 307 8.55 19.29 2.22
CA LEU A 307 7.09 19.26 2.07
C LEU A 307 6.68 19.95 0.76
N TYR A 308 5.90 19.25 -0.06
CA TYR A 308 5.29 19.79 -1.28
C TYR A 308 3.87 20.29 -1.01
N GLY A 309 3.06 19.50 -0.31
CA GLY A 309 1.69 19.86 0.02
C GLY A 309 1.03 18.86 0.97
N VAL A 310 -0.15 19.24 1.47
CA VAL A 310 -0.91 18.47 2.45
C VAL A 310 -2.35 18.30 1.97
N LEU A 311 -2.88 17.09 2.07
CA LEU A 311 -4.27 16.76 1.74
C LEU A 311 -5.05 16.49 3.02
N GLU A 312 -5.96 17.39 3.40
CA GLU A 312 -6.81 17.28 4.58
C GLU A 312 -8.22 16.84 4.18
N HIS A 313 -8.72 15.76 4.78
CA HIS A 313 -10.01 15.17 4.46
C HIS A 313 -10.99 15.24 5.64
N LEU A 314 -12.29 15.10 5.34
CA LEU A 314 -13.33 15.09 6.37
C LEU A 314 -13.33 13.78 7.17
N GLY A 315 -12.88 12.68 6.56
CA GLY A 315 -12.78 11.36 7.18
C GLY A 315 -11.35 10.86 7.30
N PRO A 316 -11.12 9.84 8.15
CA PRO A 316 -9.81 9.20 8.29
C PRO A 316 -9.42 8.48 7.00
N ILE A 317 -8.20 8.71 6.53
CA ILE A 317 -7.64 8.03 5.37
C ILE A 317 -7.58 6.53 5.65
N GLN A 318 -8.17 5.71 4.78
CA GLN A 318 -8.08 4.25 4.89
C GLN A 318 -6.87 3.75 4.13
N HIS A 319 -6.78 4.06 2.84
CA HIS A 319 -5.68 3.68 1.96
C HIS A 319 -5.38 4.78 0.95
N PHE A 320 -4.15 4.77 0.44
CA PHE A 320 -3.74 5.52 -0.75
C PHE A 320 -2.77 4.70 -1.58
N HIS A 321 -2.83 4.84 -2.90
CA HIS A 321 -1.88 4.22 -3.83
C HIS A 321 -1.56 5.19 -4.97
N TRP A 322 -0.27 5.25 -5.32
CA TRP A 322 0.17 5.92 -6.54
C TRP A 322 -0.21 5.09 -7.76
N ASP A 323 -0.57 5.79 -8.82
CA ASP A 323 -0.67 5.23 -10.16
C ASP A 323 0.72 4.69 -10.58
N PRO A 324 0.80 3.42 -11.02
CA PRO A 324 2.06 2.79 -11.38
C PRO A 324 2.73 3.42 -12.61
N LYS A 325 2.01 4.24 -13.38
CA LYS A 325 2.49 4.89 -14.62
C LYS A 325 2.63 6.40 -14.53
N GLN A 326 1.89 7.05 -13.64
CA GLN A 326 1.85 8.50 -13.54
C GLN A 326 2.04 8.96 -12.08
N PRO A 327 2.58 10.17 -11.83
CA PRO A 327 2.66 10.76 -10.49
C PRO A 327 1.30 11.28 -10.01
N ARG A 328 0.30 10.39 -10.00
CA ARG A 328 -1.07 10.64 -9.57
C ARG A 328 -1.41 9.69 -8.43
N LEU A 329 -1.99 10.22 -7.37
CA LEU A 329 -2.35 9.49 -6.16
C LEU A 329 -3.86 9.28 -6.12
N ALA A 330 -4.31 8.05 -5.87
CA ALA A 330 -5.69 7.77 -5.46
C ALA A 330 -5.74 7.45 -3.97
N LEU A 331 -6.78 7.90 -3.29
CA LEU A 331 -7.01 7.62 -1.86
C LEU A 331 -8.51 7.47 -1.55
N CYS A 332 -8.79 6.81 -0.43
CA CYS A 332 -10.16 6.60 0.08
C CYS A 332 -10.24 6.86 1.59
N THR A 333 -11.42 7.27 2.06
CA THR A 333 -11.68 7.64 3.46
C THR A 333 -12.77 6.79 4.14
N GLY A 334 -13.20 5.69 3.50
CA GLY A 334 -14.28 4.84 4.02
C GLY A 334 -15.70 5.38 3.73
N ASN A 335 -15.82 6.34 2.82
CA ASN A 335 -17.09 6.85 2.32
C ASN A 335 -17.33 6.40 0.86
N MET A 336 -18.40 6.89 0.23
CA MET A 336 -18.77 6.56 -1.15
C MET A 336 -18.01 7.39 -2.20
N LYS A 337 -16.84 7.92 -1.83
CA LYS A 337 -16.04 8.80 -2.69
C LYS A 337 -14.65 8.23 -2.87
N MET A 338 -14.09 8.56 -4.03
CA MET A 338 -12.68 8.40 -4.34
C MET A 338 -12.07 9.79 -4.47
N TYR A 339 -10.83 9.93 -4.04
CA TYR A 339 -10.09 11.17 -4.15
C TYR A 339 -8.85 10.96 -4.98
N LEU A 340 -8.54 11.94 -5.83
CA LEU A 340 -7.39 11.93 -6.71
C LEU A 340 -6.55 13.18 -6.46
N TRP A 341 -5.24 13.02 -6.52
CA TRP A 341 -4.27 14.11 -6.44
C TRP A 341 -3.20 13.95 -7.51
N SER A 342 -2.78 15.06 -8.10
CA SER A 342 -1.55 15.18 -8.89
C SER A 342 -0.97 16.58 -8.69
N ALA A 343 0.23 16.83 -9.23
CA ALA A 343 0.78 18.18 -9.24
C ALA A 343 -0.14 19.21 -9.96
N ALA A 344 -1.03 18.77 -10.85
CA ALA A 344 -2.01 19.61 -11.53
C ALA A 344 -3.23 19.99 -10.68
N GLY A 345 -3.51 19.25 -9.59
CA GLY A 345 -4.62 19.54 -8.70
C GLY A 345 -5.25 18.30 -8.04
N CYS A 346 -6.41 18.53 -7.41
CA CYS A 346 -7.16 17.51 -6.68
C CYS A 346 -8.57 17.32 -7.25
N ALA A 347 -9.09 16.11 -7.17
CA ALA A 347 -10.48 15.80 -7.49
C ALA A 347 -11.13 14.94 -6.41
N SER A 348 -12.41 15.19 -6.14
CA SER A 348 -13.27 14.35 -5.32
C SER A 348 -14.38 13.80 -6.21
N VAL A 349 -14.45 12.47 -6.33
CA VAL A 349 -15.32 11.77 -7.26
C VAL A 349 -16.30 10.92 -6.48
N GLN A 350 -17.59 11.20 -6.63
CA GLN A 350 -18.66 10.37 -6.08
C GLN A 350 -18.83 9.12 -6.95
N ILE A 351 -18.84 7.94 -6.33
CA ILE A 351 -18.97 6.69 -7.06
C ILE A 351 -20.45 6.47 -7.40
N PRO A 352 -20.80 6.23 -8.68
CA PRO A 352 -22.19 6.12 -9.14
C PRO A 352 -22.77 4.72 -8.88
N MET A 353 -22.65 4.24 -7.64
CA MET A 353 -23.22 2.96 -7.21
C MET A 353 -24.46 3.20 -6.36
N GLU A 354 -25.52 2.41 -6.58
CA GLU A 354 -26.69 2.42 -5.72
C GLU A 354 -26.38 1.72 -4.39
N GLY A 355 -26.82 2.30 -3.27
CA GLY A 355 -26.61 1.74 -1.92
C GLY A 355 -25.39 2.29 -1.17
N ASP A 356 -25.02 1.63 -0.07
CA ASP A 356 -23.95 2.06 0.86
C ASP A 356 -22.58 1.49 0.44
N PHE A 357 -22.12 1.82 -0.77
CA PHE A 357 -20.79 1.38 -1.25
C PHE A 357 -19.67 2.22 -0.63
N LYS A 358 -19.22 1.85 0.56
CA LYS A 358 -18.08 2.49 1.24
C LYS A 358 -16.76 1.93 0.72
N VAL A 359 -15.93 2.81 0.17
CA VAL A 359 -14.59 2.44 -0.32
C VAL A 359 -13.67 2.23 0.86
N THR A 360 -13.35 0.98 1.16
CA THR A 360 -12.42 0.59 2.21
C THR A 360 -11.00 0.43 1.69
N SER A 361 -10.82 0.08 0.42
CA SER A 361 -9.50 -0.08 -0.21
C SER A 361 -9.59 0.18 -1.72
N LEU A 362 -8.44 0.38 -2.36
CA LEU A 362 -8.32 0.60 -3.80
C LEU A 362 -7.02 -0.01 -4.33
N CYS A 363 -7.03 -0.42 -5.59
CA CYS A 363 -5.85 -0.99 -6.25
C CYS A 363 -5.82 -0.54 -7.72
N TRP A 364 -4.72 0.09 -8.12
CA TRP A 364 -4.50 0.45 -9.52
C TRP A 364 -4.24 -0.81 -10.35
N HIS A 365 -4.77 -0.79 -11.57
CA HIS A 365 -4.34 -1.76 -12.56
C HIS A 365 -2.87 -1.47 -12.94
N PRO A 366 -2.01 -2.50 -13.07
CA PRO A 366 -0.57 -2.30 -13.27
C PRO A 366 -0.20 -1.64 -14.61
N SER A 367 -1.06 -1.77 -15.62
CA SER A 367 -0.79 -1.24 -16.97
C SER A 367 -1.88 -0.30 -17.51
N GLU A 368 -3.14 -0.66 -17.42
CA GLU A 368 -4.26 0.21 -17.82
C GLU A 368 -4.52 1.39 -16.88
N ASP A 369 -5.21 2.40 -17.41
CA ASP A 369 -5.63 3.60 -16.68
C ASP A 369 -6.96 3.34 -15.95
N SER A 370 -6.92 2.36 -15.06
CA SER A 370 -8.08 1.85 -14.34
C SER A 370 -7.68 1.45 -12.92
N LEU A 371 -8.67 1.39 -12.03
CA LEU A 371 -8.47 0.90 -10.68
C LEU A 371 -9.70 0.16 -10.16
N ILE A 372 -9.45 -0.80 -9.28
CA ILE A 372 -10.50 -1.49 -8.53
C ILE A 372 -10.71 -0.74 -7.21
N LEU A 373 -11.97 -0.51 -6.88
CA LEU A 373 -12.43 -0.01 -5.60
C LEU A 373 -13.07 -1.16 -4.84
N LEU A 374 -12.66 -1.34 -3.58
CA LEU A 374 -13.12 -2.42 -2.73
C LEU A 374 -13.99 -1.85 -1.62
N SER A 375 -15.12 -2.51 -1.39
CA SER A 375 -15.97 -2.37 -0.21
C SER A 375 -15.89 -3.67 0.61
N LYS A 376 -16.62 -3.73 1.72
CA LYS A 376 -16.68 -4.92 2.58
C LYS A 376 -17.12 -6.17 1.81
N ASP A 377 -18.18 -6.05 1.01
CA ASP A 377 -18.85 -7.19 0.37
C ASP A 377 -18.85 -7.11 -1.17
N ASN A 378 -18.48 -5.96 -1.74
CA ASN A 378 -18.57 -5.67 -3.17
C ASN A 378 -17.28 -5.00 -3.68
N PHE A 379 -17.08 -5.03 -4.99
CA PHE A 379 -16.04 -4.23 -5.66
C PHE A 379 -16.60 -3.50 -6.88
N CYS A 380 -15.89 -2.47 -7.34
CA CYS A 380 -16.22 -1.68 -8.52
C CYS A 380 -14.95 -1.45 -9.35
N LEU A 381 -15.07 -1.55 -10.68
CA LEU A 381 -13.99 -1.18 -11.62
C LEU A 381 -14.21 0.26 -12.09
N CYS A 382 -13.21 1.11 -11.88
CA CYS A 382 -13.20 2.48 -12.32
C CYS A 382 -12.24 2.63 -13.50
N TYR A 383 -12.74 3.13 -14.62
CA TYR A 383 -11.95 3.50 -15.79
C TYR A 383 -11.85 5.01 -15.84
N LEU A 384 -10.63 5.53 -16.01
CA LEU A 384 -10.41 6.96 -16.12
C LEU A 384 -10.50 7.34 -17.61
N GLU A 385 -11.44 8.23 -17.94
CA GLU A 385 -11.65 8.65 -19.33
C GLU A 385 -10.40 9.36 -19.87
N ARG A 386 -9.92 8.88 -21.03
CA ARG A 386 -8.94 9.61 -21.84
C ARG A 386 -9.68 10.59 -22.74
N GLU A 387 -9.23 11.84 -22.78
CA GLU A 387 -9.81 12.93 -23.61
C GLU A 387 -9.93 12.60 -25.12
N GLU A 388 -9.32 11.52 -25.60
CA GLU A 388 -9.41 11.08 -27.00
C GLU A 388 -10.82 10.58 -27.38
N ALA A 389 -11.63 10.12 -26.42
CA ALA A 389 -12.98 9.62 -26.70
C ALA A 389 -14.00 10.74 -27.01
N THR A 390 -13.73 11.97 -26.55
CA THR A 390 -14.64 13.11 -26.74
C THR A 390 -14.61 13.64 -28.18
N LYS A 391 -13.48 13.49 -28.89
CA LYS A 391 -13.38 13.93 -30.31
C LYS A 391 -14.14 13.04 -31.29
N GLN A 392 -14.38 11.77 -30.97
CA GLN A 392 -15.16 10.87 -31.84
C GLN A 392 -16.68 11.00 -31.66
N LEU A 393 -17.14 11.52 -30.52
CA LEU A 393 -18.56 11.79 -30.28
C LEU A 393 -19.02 13.10 -30.93
N ASP A 394 -18.14 14.10 -31.05
CA ASP A 394 -18.47 15.35 -31.74
C ASP A 394 -18.44 15.22 -33.28
N GLN A 395 -17.62 14.31 -33.83
CA GLN A 395 -17.62 14.03 -35.28
C GLN A 395 -18.79 13.16 -35.76
N LYS A 396 -19.53 12.49 -34.86
CA LYS A 396 -20.77 11.77 -35.22
C LYS A 396 -22.03 12.63 -35.05
N ARG A 397 -21.89 13.89 -34.65
CA ARG A 397 -22.99 14.86 -34.49
C ARG A 397 -22.88 16.07 -35.44
N SER A 398 -21.91 16.11 -36.34
CA SER A 398 -21.79 17.11 -37.39
C SER A 398 -22.35 16.62 -38.72
#